data_AF-A0A7V1F904-F1
#
_entry.id   AF-A0A7V1F904-F1
#
_cell.length_a   1.000
_cell.length_b   1.000
_cell.length_c   1.000
_cell.angle_alpha   90.00
_cell.angle_beta   90.00
_cell.angle_gamma   90.00
#
_symmetry.space_group_name_H-M   'P 1'
#
loop_
_entity.id
_entity.type
_entity.pdbx_description
1 polymer ?
#
loop_
_entity_poly.entity_id
_entity_poly.type
_entity_poly.pdbx_seq_one_letter_code
_entity_poly.pdbx_strand_id
1 'polypeptide(L)'
;MLQFSNAAGAYGSPQNLYNLMNENPKFLSLLAQICGRAPLFARSFGLFPEFLSILTNVENLHLPFAKASFKTDFSQRMESTNAKDWFNQLLRLKNFHFVRIGVRFEAGLVSPEQAFRELSALADGTLELTLSHVLTGHAWRGAFPAAVLALGKLGSQELNFGSDLDVIFLTAEEKDPPLQTQEIVLQELISGLNRITPWGQLYKIDARLRPEGAQSPLLISVDSYKKYLLNRSQLWERQALLRVRLIAGNPAVWDKLSLFLQDFIFHSAYERKQIEEIFSMLENIHRKARRGFSKELDFKNSPGGIVDIEFLTQALQLKYGRKFEEIRRGTPIDILPKLADRGILSADDAGRLRESYHFYRLIETYLHIGLERPKARIPLQPEKLDFLAKALGFETGEAFLKTLRSQMETVREILRKTKNQLSRRGL
;
A
#
# COMPACT_ATOMS: atom_id res chain seq x y z
N MET A 1 -26.05 13.36 -4.26
CA MET A 1 -27.49 13.01 -4.42
C MET A 1 -27.72 11.51 -4.36
N LEU A 2 -27.35 10.71 -5.37
CA LEU A 2 -27.61 9.25 -5.37
C LEU A 2 -26.99 8.50 -4.17
N GLN A 3 -25.70 8.73 -3.89
CA GLN A 3 -25.01 8.07 -2.77
C GLN A 3 -25.59 8.46 -1.40
N PHE A 4 -26.01 9.71 -1.26
CA PHE A 4 -26.67 10.20 -0.06
C PHE A 4 -28.03 9.53 0.14
N SER A 5 -28.84 9.41 -0.93
CA SER A 5 -30.12 8.70 -0.89
C SER A 5 -29.96 7.24 -0.49
N ASN A 6 -28.94 6.55 -1.02
CA ASN A 6 -28.66 5.16 -0.66
C ASN A 6 -28.24 5.01 0.81
N ALA A 7 -27.35 5.87 1.30
CA ALA A 7 -26.96 5.88 2.70
C ALA A 7 -28.16 6.21 3.62
N ALA A 8 -29.03 7.12 3.18
CA ALA A 8 -30.24 7.50 3.91
C ALA A 8 -31.29 6.40 3.97
N GLY A 9 -31.52 5.69 2.86
CA GLY A 9 -32.41 4.54 2.82
C GLY A 9 -31.95 3.37 3.69
N ALA A 10 -30.64 3.24 3.90
CA ALA A 10 -30.07 2.17 4.72
C ALA A 10 -30.16 2.43 6.24
N TYR A 11 -30.39 3.67 6.68
CA TYR A 11 -30.43 4.05 8.11
C TYR A 11 -31.71 3.61 8.86
N GLY A 12 -32.43 2.60 8.36
CA GLY A 12 -33.63 2.05 8.98
C GLY A 12 -34.87 2.95 8.87
N SER A 13 -34.80 4.20 9.35
CA SER A 13 -35.85 5.22 9.23
C SER A 13 -35.27 6.53 8.70
N PRO A 14 -35.74 7.03 7.53
CA PRO A 14 -35.35 8.33 7.00
C PRO A 14 -35.57 9.46 8.01
N GLN A 15 -36.65 9.39 8.80
CA GLN A 15 -36.98 10.40 9.80
C GLN A 15 -35.91 10.53 10.89
N ASN A 16 -35.35 9.41 11.35
CA ASN A 16 -34.31 9.42 12.37
C ASN A 16 -33.00 10.00 11.83
N LEU A 17 -32.69 9.73 10.56
CA LEU A 17 -31.53 10.35 9.92
C LEU A 17 -31.73 11.86 9.73
N TYR A 18 -32.92 12.29 9.30
CA TYR A 18 -33.23 13.71 9.15
C TYR A 18 -33.14 14.46 10.48
N ASN A 19 -33.66 13.87 11.56
CA ASN A 19 -33.54 14.43 12.90
C ASN A 19 -32.06 14.53 13.33
N LEU A 20 -31.28 13.46 13.14
CA LEU A 20 -29.83 13.46 13.43
C LEU A 20 -29.07 14.52 12.62
N MET A 21 -29.42 14.72 11.34
CA MET A 21 -28.80 15.74 10.49
C MET A 21 -29.16 17.16 10.92
N ASN A 22 -30.40 17.38 11.37
CA ASN A 22 -30.84 18.67 11.90
C ASN A 22 -30.18 18.98 13.25
N GLU A 23 -30.06 17.98 14.12
CA GLU A 23 -29.45 18.13 15.46
C GLU A 23 -27.92 18.20 15.40
N ASN A 24 -27.29 17.66 14.36
CA ASN A 24 -25.84 17.62 14.21
C ASN A 24 -25.36 18.12 12.84
N PRO A 25 -25.20 19.45 12.65
CA PRO A 25 -24.74 20.04 11.40
C PRO A 25 -23.35 19.55 10.95
N LYS A 26 -22.47 19.19 11.91
CA LYS A 26 -21.14 18.64 11.60
C LYS A 26 -21.24 17.25 10.97
N PHE A 27 -22.14 16.40 11.47
CA PHE A 27 -22.45 15.11 10.87
C PHE A 27 -22.94 15.27 9.43
N LEU A 28 -23.89 16.18 9.18
CA LEU A 28 -24.42 16.44 7.84
C LEU A 28 -23.32 16.91 6.88
N SER A 29 -22.49 17.86 7.31
CA SER A 29 -21.38 18.38 6.49
C SER A 29 -20.39 17.27 6.11
N LEU A 30 -19.99 16.44 7.07
CA LEU A 30 -19.07 15.34 6.81
C LEU A 30 -19.70 14.26 5.93
N LEU A 31 -20.95 13.89 6.16
CA LEU A 31 -21.69 12.94 5.32
C LEU A 31 -21.78 13.44 3.86
N ALA A 32 -22.12 14.71 3.66
CA ALA A 32 -22.18 15.33 2.34
C ALA A 32 -20.80 15.33 1.65
N GLN A 33 -19.74 15.65 2.38
CA GLN A 33 -18.37 15.61 1.89
C GLN A 33 -17.99 14.20 1.42
N ILE A 34 -18.22 13.17 2.24
CA ILE A 34 -17.92 11.77 1.90
C ILE A 34 -18.73 11.32 0.68
N CYS A 35 -20.04 11.60 0.65
CA CYS A 35 -20.88 11.25 -0.50
C CYS A 35 -20.46 11.96 -1.80
N GLY A 36 -19.85 13.14 -1.70
CA GLY A 36 -19.39 13.93 -2.85
C GLY A 36 -18.00 13.55 -3.37
N ARG A 37 -17.07 13.16 -2.48
CA ARG A 37 -15.64 12.97 -2.83
C ARG A 37 -15.16 11.52 -2.75
N ALA A 38 -15.79 10.71 -1.92
CA ALA A 38 -15.40 9.32 -1.69
C ALA A 38 -16.60 8.34 -1.76
N PRO A 39 -17.19 8.12 -2.96
CA PRO A 39 -18.29 7.19 -3.17
C PRO A 39 -18.04 5.78 -2.63
N LEU A 40 -16.78 5.32 -2.61
CA LEU A 40 -16.38 4.05 -2.00
C LEU A 40 -16.86 3.93 -0.54
N PHE A 41 -16.60 4.95 0.28
CA PHE A 41 -17.01 4.97 1.67
C PHE A 41 -18.52 5.18 1.81
N ALA A 42 -19.09 6.05 0.97
CA ALA A 42 -20.54 6.29 0.99
C ALA A 42 -21.37 5.01 0.76
N ARG A 43 -20.96 4.14 -0.17
CA ARG A 43 -21.61 2.83 -0.36
C ARG A 43 -21.45 1.91 0.84
N SER A 44 -20.34 2.02 1.57
CA SER A 44 -20.13 1.21 2.76
C SER A 44 -21.16 1.51 3.85
N PHE A 45 -21.67 2.75 3.95
CA PHE A 45 -22.80 3.09 4.82
C PHE A 45 -24.10 2.43 4.39
N GLY A 46 -24.30 2.20 3.08
CA GLY A 46 -25.45 1.47 2.56
C GLY A 46 -25.39 -0.03 2.86
N LEU A 47 -24.19 -0.62 2.82
CA LEU A 47 -23.98 -2.05 3.11
C LEU A 47 -23.91 -2.35 4.62
N PHE A 48 -23.40 -1.39 5.39
CA PHE A 48 -23.20 -1.48 6.83
C PHE A 48 -23.71 -0.20 7.50
N PRO A 49 -25.04 -0.10 7.76
CA PRO A 49 -25.63 1.08 8.38
C PRO A 49 -24.97 1.43 9.72
N GLU A 50 -24.46 0.44 10.45
CA GLU A 50 -23.74 0.65 11.71
C GLU A 50 -22.46 1.51 11.55
N PHE A 51 -21.91 1.62 10.34
CA PHE A 51 -20.74 2.47 10.07
C PHE A 51 -21.06 3.96 10.13
N LEU A 52 -22.33 4.37 10.08
CA LEU A 52 -22.72 5.77 10.27
C LEU A 52 -22.34 6.29 11.67
N SER A 53 -22.14 5.39 12.64
CA SER A 53 -21.58 5.72 13.96
C SER A 53 -20.20 6.38 13.89
N ILE A 54 -19.43 6.13 12.82
CA ILE A 54 -18.14 6.78 12.56
C ILE A 54 -18.34 8.30 12.43
N LEU A 55 -19.43 8.73 11.78
CA LEU A 55 -19.70 10.14 11.52
C LEU A 55 -20.35 10.84 12.72
N THR A 56 -21.06 10.10 13.58
CA THR A 56 -21.68 10.67 14.78
C THR A 56 -20.70 10.80 15.94
N ASN A 57 -19.71 9.91 16.02
CA ASN A 57 -18.67 9.94 17.06
C ASN A 57 -17.42 10.69 16.59
N VAL A 58 -17.60 11.96 16.20
CA VAL A 58 -16.53 12.82 15.69
C VAL A 58 -15.42 13.02 16.73
N GLU A 59 -15.78 13.01 18.01
CA GLU A 59 -14.81 13.14 19.10
C GLU A 59 -13.79 12.01 19.09
N ASN A 60 -14.12 10.80 18.66
CA ASN A 60 -13.16 9.70 18.54
C ASN A 60 -12.44 9.62 17.19
N LEU A 61 -12.82 10.45 16.21
CA LEU A 61 -12.18 10.45 14.89
C LEU A 61 -10.74 10.97 14.93
N HIS A 62 -10.26 11.59 16.00
CA HIS A 62 -8.82 11.94 16.09
C HIS A 62 -7.94 10.72 16.43
N LEU A 63 -8.52 9.63 16.96
CA LEU A 63 -7.75 8.49 17.45
C LEU A 63 -7.23 7.60 16.29
N PRO A 64 -5.91 7.36 16.19
CA PRO A 64 -5.32 6.48 15.18
C PRO A 64 -5.83 5.04 15.31
N PHE A 65 -5.91 4.33 14.18
CA PHE A 65 -5.99 2.88 14.23
C PHE A 65 -4.73 2.31 14.91
N ALA A 66 -4.95 1.45 15.91
CA ALA A 66 -3.90 0.75 16.62
C ALA A 66 -4.04 -0.75 16.40
N LYS A 67 -3.04 -1.35 15.74
CA LYS A 67 -2.99 -2.81 15.52
C LYS A 67 -3.07 -3.59 16.84
N ALA A 68 -2.53 -3.05 17.93
CA ALA A 68 -2.55 -3.67 19.25
C ALA A 68 -3.96 -3.88 19.80
N SER A 69 -4.89 -2.93 19.59
CA SER A 69 -6.28 -3.09 20.05
C SER A 69 -7.09 -3.98 19.11
N PHE A 70 -6.74 -4.04 17.82
CA PHE A 70 -7.51 -4.73 16.80
C PHE A 70 -7.76 -6.22 17.10
N LYS A 71 -6.78 -6.92 17.68
CA LYS A 71 -6.95 -8.30 18.12
C LYS A 71 -7.99 -8.42 19.24
N THR A 72 -7.92 -7.54 20.24
CA THR A 72 -8.88 -7.49 21.35
C THR A 72 -10.27 -7.14 20.85
N ASP A 73 -10.39 -6.14 19.97
CA ASP A 73 -11.66 -5.73 19.35
C ASP A 73 -12.31 -6.90 18.60
N PHE A 74 -11.51 -7.69 17.87
CA PHE A 74 -11.98 -8.87 17.17
C PHE A 74 -12.44 -9.98 18.13
N SER A 75 -11.67 -10.29 19.17
CA SER A 75 -12.03 -11.28 20.19
C SER A 75 -13.35 -10.92 20.89
N GLN A 76 -13.51 -9.68 21.35
CA GLN A 76 -14.76 -9.21 21.98
C GLN A 76 -15.96 -9.28 21.03
N ARG A 77 -15.75 -9.00 19.74
CA ARG A 77 -16.80 -9.12 18.72
C ARG A 77 -17.23 -10.57 18.51
N MET A 78 -16.28 -11.51 18.50
CA MET A 78 -16.58 -12.94 18.37
C MET A 78 -17.38 -13.46 19.57
N GLU A 79 -17.00 -13.05 20.78
CA GLU A 79 -17.70 -13.42 22.02
C GLU A 79 -19.12 -12.83 22.09
N SER A 80 -19.26 -11.52 21.88
CA SER A 80 -20.56 -10.83 21.99
C SER A 80 -21.59 -11.28 20.97
N THR A 81 -21.16 -11.76 19.80
CA THR A 81 -22.06 -12.24 18.75
C THR A 81 -22.28 -13.76 18.78
N ASN A 82 -21.58 -14.50 19.66
CA ASN A 82 -21.49 -15.96 19.64
C ASN A 82 -21.30 -16.51 18.21
N ALA A 83 -20.59 -15.76 17.37
CA ALA A 83 -20.56 -16.00 15.94
C ALA A 83 -19.61 -17.15 15.62
N LYS A 84 -20.12 -18.16 14.92
CA LYS A 84 -19.28 -19.22 14.32
C LYS A 84 -18.55 -18.74 13.06
N ASP A 85 -19.02 -17.66 12.45
CA ASP A 85 -18.51 -17.11 11.19
C ASP A 85 -17.46 -16.03 11.42
N TRP A 86 -16.26 -16.45 11.81
CA TRP A 86 -15.12 -15.57 12.05
C TRP A 86 -14.80 -14.66 10.86
N PHE A 87 -14.97 -15.17 9.63
CA PHE A 87 -14.58 -14.48 8.41
C PHE A 87 -15.44 -13.22 8.23
N ASN A 88 -16.76 -13.37 8.31
CA ASN A 88 -17.66 -12.22 8.18
C ASN A 88 -17.50 -11.24 9.35
N GLN A 89 -17.17 -11.72 10.55
CA GLN A 89 -16.89 -10.83 11.67
C GLN A 89 -15.61 -10.00 11.45
N LEU A 90 -14.54 -10.62 10.94
CA LEU A 90 -13.29 -9.94 10.63
C LEU A 90 -13.45 -8.98 9.46
N LEU A 91 -14.18 -9.38 8.40
CA LEU A 91 -14.45 -8.55 7.24
C LEU A 91 -15.17 -7.25 7.62
N ARG A 92 -16.22 -7.35 8.42
CA ARG A 92 -16.96 -6.18 8.92
C ARG A 92 -16.08 -5.29 9.79
N LEU A 93 -15.31 -5.84 10.72
CA LEU A 93 -14.44 -5.06 11.59
C LEU A 93 -13.33 -4.36 10.79
N LYS A 94 -12.68 -5.07 9.87
CA LYS A 94 -11.69 -4.50 8.96
C LYS A 94 -12.30 -3.39 8.11
N ASN A 95 -13.48 -3.60 7.54
CA ASN A 95 -14.16 -2.58 6.72
C ASN A 95 -14.56 -1.35 7.54
N PHE A 96 -14.95 -1.53 8.80
CA PHE A 96 -15.23 -0.42 9.71
C PHE A 96 -14.00 0.47 9.89
N HIS A 97 -12.84 -0.13 10.22
CA HIS A 97 -11.60 0.64 10.36
C HIS A 97 -11.12 1.24 9.04
N PHE A 98 -11.26 0.52 7.93
CA PHE A 98 -10.93 1.01 6.60
C PHE A 98 -11.72 2.28 6.24
N VAL A 99 -13.04 2.26 6.47
CA VAL A 99 -13.91 3.43 6.28
C VAL A 99 -13.56 4.53 7.26
N ARG A 100 -13.29 4.21 8.54
CA ARG A 100 -12.90 5.21 9.55
C ARG A 100 -11.62 5.94 9.17
N ILE A 101 -10.59 5.23 8.72
CA ILE A 101 -9.33 5.83 8.23
C ILE A 101 -9.63 6.74 7.02
N GLY A 102 -10.49 6.28 6.10
CA GLY A 102 -10.96 7.07 4.96
C GLY A 102 -11.69 8.35 5.33
N VAL A 103 -12.60 8.28 6.30
CA VAL A 103 -13.33 9.45 6.81
C VAL A 103 -12.38 10.45 7.46
N ARG A 104 -11.40 9.98 8.24
CA ARG A 104 -10.39 10.85 8.85
C ARG A 104 -9.50 11.53 7.82
N PHE A 105 -9.13 10.81 6.77
CA PHE A 105 -8.39 11.35 5.64
C PHE A 105 -9.19 12.45 4.92
N GLU A 106 -10.45 12.19 4.57
CA GLU A 106 -11.31 13.18 3.91
C GLU A 106 -11.57 14.39 4.81
N ALA A 107 -11.77 14.19 6.11
CA ALA A 107 -11.97 15.27 7.08
C ALA A 107 -10.70 16.11 7.35
N GLY A 108 -9.55 15.76 6.74
CA GLY A 108 -8.27 16.45 6.96
C GLY A 108 -7.69 16.24 8.36
N LEU A 109 -8.14 15.22 9.10
CA LEU A 109 -7.68 14.92 10.46
C LEU A 109 -6.36 14.14 10.49
N VAL A 110 -5.97 13.57 9.35
CA VAL A 110 -4.70 12.86 9.18
C VAL A 110 -4.05 13.26 7.86
N SER A 111 -2.71 13.33 7.87
CA SER A 111 -1.94 13.41 6.63
C SER A 111 -2.10 12.14 5.79
N PRO A 112 -1.86 12.20 4.47
CA PRO A 112 -1.87 11.02 3.61
C PRO A 112 -0.91 9.93 4.10
N GLU A 113 0.28 10.31 4.56
CA GLU A 113 1.29 9.37 5.08
C GLU A 113 0.82 8.67 6.36
N GLN A 114 0.14 9.39 7.25
CA GLN A 114 -0.48 8.78 8.44
C GLN A 114 -1.58 7.81 8.04
N ALA A 115 -2.47 8.19 7.12
CA ALA A 115 -3.51 7.29 6.62
C ALA A 115 -2.92 6.02 5.99
N PHE A 116 -1.86 6.12 5.19
CA PHE A 116 -1.21 4.95 4.59
C PHE A 116 -0.56 4.03 5.61
N ARG A 117 0.04 4.58 6.67
CA ARG A 117 0.56 3.79 7.80
C ARG A 117 -0.56 3.06 8.53
N GLU A 118 -1.68 3.74 8.79
CA GLU A 118 -2.86 3.12 9.42
C GLU A 118 -3.46 2.00 8.55
N LEU A 119 -3.54 2.20 7.22
CA LEU A 119 -3.98 1.18 6.27
C LEU A 119 -3.04 -0.03 6.24
N SER A 120 -1.73 0.21 6.37
CA SER A 120 -0.70 -0.83 6.43
C SER A 120 -0.78 -1.62 7.74
N ALA A 121 -0.98 -0.94 8.87
CA ALA A 121 -1.21 -1.57 10.16
C ALA A 121 -2.51 -2.40 10.18
N LEU A 122 -3.58 -1.91 9.53
CA LEU A 122 -4.83 -2.65 9.37
C LEU A 122 -4.64 -3.92 8.52
N ALA A 123 -3.87 -3.83 7.44
CA ALA A 123 -3.53 -4.99 6.61
C ALA A 123 -2.71 -6.02 7.39
N ASP A 124 -1.68 -5.59 8.11
CA ASP A 124 -0.88 -6.45 8.98
C ASP A 124 -1.75 -7.19 10.00
N GLY A 125 -2.59 -6.46 10.75
CA GLY A 125 -3.47 -7.04 11.76
C GLY A 125 -4.50 -8.00 11.16
N THR A 126 -5.06 -7.68 9.99
CA THR A 126 -6.02 -8.55 9.30
C THR A 126 -5.36 -9.86 8.88
N LEU A 127 -4.14 -9.80 8.34
CA LEU A 127 -3.36 -10.97 7.94
C LEU A 127 -2.99 -11.81 9.16
N GLU A 128 -2.53 -11.21 10.25
CA GLU A 128 -2.21 -11.91 11.50
C GLU A 128 -3.42 -12.62 12.12
N LEU A 129 -4.58 -11.96 12.16
CA LEU A 129 -5.81 -12.57 12.67
C LEU A 129 -6.28 -13.72 11.78
N THR A 130 -6.16 -13.57 10.46
CA THR A 130 -6.50 -14.63 9.51
C THR A 130 -5.57 -15.83 9.68
N LEU A 131 -4.25 -15.60 9.75
CA LEU A 131 -3.28 -16.64 10.01
C LEU A 131 -3.56 -17.33 11.34
N SER A 132 -3.79 -16.55 12.41
CA SER A 132 -4.12 -17.10 13.74
C SER A 132 -5.34 -18.01 13.70
N HIS A 133 -6.38 -17.62 12.96
CA HIS A 133 -7.58 -18.43 12.81
C HIS A 133 -7.32 -19.71 11.98
N VAL A 134 -6.64 -19.60 10.84
CA VAL A 134 -6.26 -20.76 10.01
C VAL A 134 -5.51 -21.79 10.86
N LEU A 135 -4.53 -21.34 11.67
CA LEU A 135 -3.74 -22.22 12.53
C LEU A 135 -4.55 -22.98 13.59
N THR A 136 -5.78 -22.56 13.93
CA THR A 136 -6.62 -23.30 14.89
C THR A 136 -7.05 -24.68 14.38
N GLY A 137 -7.14 -24.83 13.04
CA GLY A 137 -7.41 -26.11 12.38
C GLY A 137 -6.19 -27.01 12.22
N HIS A 138 -5.01 -26.54 12.63
CA HIS A 138 -3.73 -27.24 12.48
C HIS A 138 -3.05 -27.42 13.84
N ALA A 139 -1.98 -28.23 13.89
CA ALA A 139 -1.25 -28.51 15.13
C ALA A 139 -0.50 -27.29 15.70
N TRP A 140 -0.43 -26.18 14.97
CA TRP A 140 0.46 -25.04 15.23
C TRP A 140 -0.23 -23.87 15.93
N ARG A 141 -1.17 -24.13 16.86
CA ARG A 141 -2.01 -23.14 17.58
C ARG A 141 -1.24 -21.90 18.09
N GLY A 142 -0.91 -20.96 17.21
CA GLY A 142 -0.11 -19.75 17.47
C GLY A 142 1.39 -19.79 17.13
N ALA A 143 1.95 -20.92 16.68
CA ALA A 143 3.40 -21.08 16.42
C ALA A 143 3.68 -21.60 14.99
N PHE A 144 3.33 -20.79 14.00
CA PHE A 144 3.57 -21.14 12.60
C PHE A 144 5.06 -21.07 12.27
N PRO A 145 5.68 -22.13 11.70
CA PRO A 145 7.13 -22.21 11.48
C PRO A 145 7.65 -21.24 10.42
N ALA A 146 6.80 -20.79 9.49
CA ALA A 146 7.18 -19.89 8.41
C ALA A 146 6.91 -18.40 8.74
N ALA A 147 7.61 -17.52 8.05
CA ALA A 147 7.46 -16.08 8.08
C ALA A 147 6.71 -15.57 6.84
N VAL A 148 5.87 -14.56 7.06
CA VAL A 148 5.24 -13.77 6.01
C VAL A 148 5.97 -12.44 5.93
N LEU A 149 6.59 -12.17 4.78
CA LEU A 149 7.32 -10.93 4.53
C LEU A 149 6.52 -10.05 3.57
N ALA A 150 6.33 -8.79 3.92
CA ALA A 150 5.77 -7.79 3.03
C ALA A 150 6.83 -7.20 2.11
N LEU A 151 6.41 -6.86 0.90
CA LEU A 151 7.18 -6.09 -0.08
C LEU A 151 6.42 -4.84 -0.52
N GLY A 152 7.03 -4.07 -1.41
CA GLY A 152 6.35 -2.97 -2.09
C GLY A 152 5.78 -1.95 -1.11
N LYS A 153 4.52 -1.59 -1.31
CA LYS A 153 3.81 -0.58 -0.49
C LYS A 153 3.45 -1.07 0.91
N LEU A 154 3.11 -2.34 1.08
CA LEU A 154 2.91 -2.91 2.41
C LEU A 154 4.23 -2.92 3.20
N GLY A 155 5.32 -3.27 2.51
CA GLY A 155 6.67 -3.30 3.06
C GLY A 155 7.15 -1.94 3.56
N SER A 156 6.93 -0.88 2.76
CA SER A 156 7.26 0.51 3.16
C SER A 156 6.21 1.20 4.03
N GLN A 157 5.13 0.51 4.42
CA GLN A 157 4.00 1.06 5.18
C GLN A 157 3.31 2.24 4.47
N GLU A 158 3.24 2.16 3.14
CA GLU A 158 2.60 3.11 2.24
C GLU A 158 1.41 2.48 1.51
N LEU A 159 0.62 1.59 2.13
CA LEU A 159 -0.58 1.10 1.47
C LEU A 159 -1.56 2.24 1.21
N ASN A 160 -2.07 2.26 -0.02
CA ASN A 160 -3.19 3.11 -0.40
C ASN A 160 -4.51 2.33 -0.35
N PHE A 161 -5.64 3.02 -0.37
CA PHE A 161 -6.95 2.38 -0.50
C PHE A 161 -6.98 1.49 -1.75
N GLY A 162 -7.47 0.26 -1.61
CA GLY A 162 -7.56 -0.69 -2.74
C GLY A 162 -6.22 -1.31 -3.18
N SER A 163 -5.15 -1.16 -2.41
CA SER A 163 -3.87 -1.83 -2.70
C SER A 163 -3.94 -3.34 -2.48
N ASP A 164 -3.28 -4.11 -3.35
CA ASP A 164 -2.96 -5.52 -3.13
C ASP A 164 -1.84 -5.64 -2.07
N LEU A 165 -1.72 -6.81 -1.45
CA LEU A 165 -0.64 -7.12 -0.49
C LEU A 165 0.44 -7.97 -1.16
N ASP A 166 1.56 -7.34 -1.49
CA ASP A 166 2.74 -8.02 -2.02
C ASP A 166 3.48 -8.77 -0.90
N VAL A 167 3.57 -10.09 -0.99
CA VAL A 167 4.18 -10.94 0.05
C VAL A 167 5.12 -12.02 -0.49
N ILE A 168 6.07 -12.44 0.34
CA ILE A 168 6.86 -13.67 0.17
C ILE A 168 6.75 -14.50 1.44
N PHE A 169 6.68 -15.82 1.29
CA PHE A 169 6.66 -16.76 2.40
C PHE A 169 7.99 -17.50 2.49
N LEU A 170 8.58 -17.51 3.69
CA LEU A 170 9.85 -18.18 3.94
C LEU A 170 9.76 -19.09 5.15
N THR A 171 10.53 -20.16 5.18
CA THR A 171 10.63 -21.05 6.33
C THR A 171 12.08 -21.35 6.68
N ALA A 172 12.29 -21.87 7.89
CA ALA A 172 13.59 -22.40 8.30
C ALA A 172 13.97 -23.64 7.46
N GLU A 173 15.22 -24.07 7.56
CA GLU A 173 15.65 -25.31 6.89
C GLU A 173 15.03 -26.57 7.47
N GLU A 174 14.66 -26.53 8.76
CA GLU A 174 13.98 -27.62 9.43
C GLU A 174 12.61 -27.84 8.78
N LYS A 175 12.51 -28.95 8.04
CA LYS A 175 11.28 -29.42 7.39
C LYS A 175 10.42 -30.23 8.34
N ASP A 176 10.48 -29.93 9.64
CA ASP A 176 9.56 -30.47 10.63
C ASP A 176 8.68 -29.33 11.14
N PRO A 177 7.40 -29.28 10.77
CA PRO A 177 6.66 -30.23 9.92
C PRO A 177 7.05 -30.13 8.43
N PRO A 178 6.69 -31.13 7.59
CA PRO A 178 6.98 -31.13 6.16
C PRO A 178 6.56 -29.83 5.46
N LEU A 179 7.34 -29.40 4.47
CA LEU A 179 7.08 -28.18 3.71
C LEU A 179 5.67 -28.16 3.10
N GLN A 180 5.17 -29.31 2.64
CA GLN A 180 3.84 -29.45 2.08
C GLN A 180 2.75 -29.05 3.09
N THR A 181 2.88 -29.45 4.35
CA THR A 181 1.91 -29.10 5.39
C THR A 181 1.93 -27.60 5.64
N GLN A 182 3.11 -26.99 5.70
CA GLN A 182 3.25 -25.53 5.86
C GLN A 182 2.65 -24.78 4.66
N GLU A 183 2.86 -25.27 3.44
CA GLU A 183 2.29 -24.69 2.22
C GLU A 183 0.75 -24.75 2.19
N ILE A 184 0.13 -25.83 2.68
CA ILE A 184 -1.33 -25.94 2.79
C ILE A 184 -1.90 -24.80 3.63
N VAL A 185 -1.29 -24.51 4.80
CA VAL A 185 -1.73 -23.38 5.63
C VAL A 185 -1.57 -22.03 4.93
N LEU A 186 -0.51 -21.84 4.15
CA LEU A 186 -0.33 -20.62 3.37
C LEU A 186 -1.36 -20.49 2.24
N GLN A 187 -1.73 -21.59 1.60
CA GLN A 187 -2.80 -21.61 0.60
C GLN A 187 -4.16 -21.31 1.23
N GLU A 188 -4.45 -21.84 2.42
CA GLU A 188 -5.65 -21.53 3.20
C GLU A 188 -5.68 -20.06 3.64
N LEU A 189 -4.55 -19.50 4.09
CA LEU A 189 -4.40 -18.07 4.40
C LEU A 189 -4.72 -17.20 3.17
N ILE A 190 -4.10 -17.49 2.02
CA ILE A 190 -4.32 -16.75 0.77
C ILE A 190 -5.77 -16.88 0.33
N SER A 191 -6.34 -18.09 0.38
CA SER A 191 -7.74 -18.35 0.03
C SER A 191 -8.69 -17.56 0.93
N GLY A 192 -8.44 -17.57 2.24
CA GLY A 192 -9.18 -16.78 3.22
C GLY A 192 -9.13 -15.29 2.92
N LEU A 193 -7.94 -14.72 2.70
CA LEU A 193 -7.80 -13.29 2.42
C LEU A 193 -8.43 -12.87 1.09
N ASN A 194 -8.26 -13.68 0.04
CA ASN A 194 -8.77 -13.44 -1.31
C ASN A 194 -10.28 -13.74 -1.46
N ARG A 195 -10.93 -14.34 -0.45
CA ARG A 195 -12.34 -14.71 -0.53
C ARG A 195 -13.21 -13.49 -0.81
N ILE A 196 -13.91 -13.52 -1.95
CA ILE A 196 -14.87 -12.49 -2.34
C ILE A 196 -16.25 -12.86 -1.77
N THR A 197 -16.91 -11.89 -1.14
CA THR A 197 -18.29 -12.00 -0.65
C THR A 197 -19.12 -10.80 -1.13
N PRO A 198 -20.46 -10.83 -1.00
CA PRO A 198 -21.30 -9.66 -1.26
C PRO A 198 -20.91 -8.41 -0.45
N TRP A 199 -20.20 -8.61 0.66
CA TRP A 199 -19.74 -7.58 1.59
C TRP A 199 -18.29 -7.14 1.36
N GLY A 200 -17.66 -7.64 0.29
CA GLY A 200 -16.28 -7.36 -0.08
C GLY A 200 -15.32 -8.53 0.19
N GLN A 201 -14.04 -8.22 0.25
CA GLN A 201 -12.92 -9.15 0.51
C GLN A 201 -12.03 -8.58 1.63
N LEU A 202 -11.26 -9.42 2.31
CA LEU A 202 -10.28 -8.95 3.28
C LEU A 202 -9.16 -8.19 2.56
N TYR A 203 -8.32 -8.90 1.81
CA TYR A 203 -7.27 -8.33 0.99
C TYR A 203 -6.90 -9.27 -0.14
N LYS A 204 -6.60 -8.70 -1.31
CA LYS A 204 -6.01 -9.46 -2.40
C LYS A 204 -4.51 -9.65 -2.15
N ILE A 205 -4.06 -10.90 -2.12
CA ILE A 205 -2.65 -11.26 -1.95
C ILE A 205 -1.97 -11.43 -3.30
N ASP A 206 -0.78 -10.82 -3.45
CA ASP A 206 0.12 -11.01 -4.56
C ASP A 206 1.45 -11.63 -4.09
N ALA A 207 1.64 -12.92 -4.40
CA ALA A 207 2.88 -13.64 -4.08
C ALA A 207 3.82 -13.78 -5.29
N ARG A 208 3.65 -12.99 -6.36
CA ARG A 208 4.42 -13.14 -7.61
C ARG A 208 5.83 -12.57 -7.55
N LEU A 209 6.16 -11.81 -6.51
CA LEU A 209 7.52 -11.28 -6.29
C LEU A 209 8.47 -12.28 -5.64
N ARG A 210 8.01 -13.49 -5.33
CA ARG A 210 8.88 -14.58 -4.87
C ARG A 210 9.86 -15.01 -5.98
N PRO A 211 11.02 -15.61 -5.64
CA PRO A 211 11.99 -16.15 -6.59
C PRO A 211 11.35 -16.86 -7.78
N GLU A 212 11.76 -16.53 -9.00
CA GLU A 212 11.23 -17.14 -10.24
C GLU A 212 9.70 -16.97 -10.45
N GLY A 213 9.08 -16.10 -9.66
CA GLY A 213 7.68 -15.71 -9.76
C GLY A 213 6.71 -16.86 -9.56
N ALA A 214 5.69 -16.92 -10.43
CA ALA A 214 4.60 -17.90 -10.31
C ALA A 214 5.04 -19.36 -10.51
N GLN A 215 6.23 -19.60 -11.06
CA GLN A 215 6.73 -20.94 -11.42
C GLN A 215 7.48 -21.63 -10.28
N SER A 216 7.73 -20.94 -9.16
CA SER A 216 8.37 -21.52 -7.98
C SER A 216 7.36 -21.94 -6.91
N PRO A 217 7.80 -22.81 -5.96
CA PRO A 217 7.03 -23.12 -4.77
C PRO A 217 6.55 -21.87 -4.03
N LEU A 218 5.42 -21.99 -3.33
CA LEU A 218 4.87 -20.87 -2.57
C LEU A 218 5.75 -20.56 -1.35
N LEU A 219 6.30 -21.62 -0.73
CA LEU A 219 7.17 -21.54 0.43
C LEU A 219 8.60 -21.90 0.06
N ILE A 220 9.54 -21.05 0.48
CA ILE A 220 10.96 -21.21 0.15
C ILE A 220 11.77 -21.20 1.46
N SER A 221 12.76 -22.09 1.58
CA SER A 221 13.65 -22.05 2.74
C SER A 221 14.57 -20.82 2.66
N VAL A 222 14.92 -20.24 3.81
CA VAL A 222 15.83 -19.08 3.88
C VAL A 222 17.11 -19.32 3.08
N ASP A 223 17.67 -20.52 3.17
CA ASP A 223 18.89 -20.91 2.47
C ASP A 223 18.74 -21.00 0.96
N SER A 224 17.63 -21.57 0.49
CA SER A 224 17.33 -21.59 -0.94
C SER A 224 17.15 -20.16 -1.47
N TYR A 225 16.54 -19.29 -0.66
CA TYR A 225 16.37 -17.89 -1.03
C TYR A 225 17.71 -17.14 -1.08
N LYS A 226 18.59 -17.33 -0.09
CA LYS A 226 19.96 -16.77 -0.11
C LYS A 226 20.73 -17.22 -1.36
N LYS A 227 20.69 -18.53 -1.67
CA LYS A 227 21.33 -19.08 -2.88
C LYS A 227 20.76 -18.48 -4.16
N TYR A 228 19.45 -18.27 -4.23
CA TYR A 228 18.82 -17.59 -5.36
C TYR A 228 19.31 -16.14 -5.49
N LEU A 229 19.32 -15.39 -4.39
CA LEU A 229 19.74 -13.99 -4.38
C LEU A 229 21.19 -13.83 -4.84
N LEU A 230 22.11 -14.68 -4.37
CA LEU A 230 23.52 -14.62 -4.75
C LEU A 230 23.77 -14.96 -6.23
N ASN A 231 23.07 -15.96 -6.75
CA ASN A 231 23.43 -16.55 -8.04
C ASN A 231 22.55 -16.10 -9.22
N ARG A 232 21.31 -15.66 -8.95
CA ARG A 232 20.28 -15.53 -10.00
C ARG A 232 19.45 -14.24 -9.92
N SER A 233 19.46 -13.52 -8.80
CA SER A 233 18.62 -12.33 -8.66
C SER A 233 19.07 -11.18 -9.56
N GLN A 234 18.09 -10.42 -10.03
CA GLN A 234 18.28 -9.21 -10.82
C GLN A 234 18.32 -7.96 -9.92
N LEU A 235 18.89 -6.86 -10.42
CA LEU A 235 19.04 -5.63 -9.61
C LEU A 235 17.71 -5.02 -9.15
N TRP A 236 16.65 -5.17 -9.93
CA TRP A 236 15.32 -4.70 -9.53
C TRP A 236 14.75 -5.48 -8.34
N GLU A 237 15.12 -6.75 -8.18
CA GLU A 237 14.74 -7.54 -7.01
C GLU A 237 15.43 -6.99 -5.77
N ARG A 238 16.68 -6.54 -5.91
CA ARG A 238 17.38 -5.83 -4.83
C ARG A 238 16.69 -4.52 -4.46
N GLN A 239 16.19 -3.77 -5.46
CA GLN A 239 15.39 -2.58 -5.20
C GLN A 239 14.08 -2.90 -4.46
N ALA A 240 13.40 -3.99 -4.84
CA ALA A 240 12.19 -4.44 -4.15
C ALA A 240 12.48 -4.83 -2.69
N LEU A 241 13.64 -5.44 -2.43
CA LEU A 241 14.07 -5.86 -1.09
C LEU A 241 14.43 -4.71 -0.15
N LEU A 242 14.65 -3.49 -0.64
CA LEU A 242 14.83 -2.31 0.22
C LEU A 242 13.60 -2.03 1.11
N ARG A 243 12.43 -2.55 0.72
CA ARG A 243 11.16 -2.35 1.43
C ARG A 243 10.70 -3.59 2.19
N VAL A 244 11.50 -4.65 2.27
CA VAL A 244 11.06 -5.90 2.90
C VAL A 244 10.97 -5.79 4.42
N ARG A 245 9.90 -6.33 5.01
CA ARG A 245 9.76 -6.47 6.47
C ARG A 245 8.91 -7.69 6.84
N LEU A 246 9.15 -8.24 8.02
CA LEU A 246 8.27 -9.24 8.63
C LEU A 246 6.91 -8.61 8.99
N ILE A 247 5.82 -9.31 8.67
CA ILE A 247 4.46 -8.88 9.01
C ILE A 247 3.66 -9.91 9.82
N ALA A 248 4.01 -11.19 9.73
CA ALA A 248 3.39 -12.28 10.50
C ALA A 248 4.27 -13.54 10.47
N GLY A 249 3.95 -14.51 11.32
CA GLY A 249 4.66 -15.81 11.37
C GLY A 249 5.90 -15.76 12.26
N ASN A 250 6.89 -16.61 11.97
CA ASN A 250 8.06 -16.84 12.82
C ASN A 250 9.15 -15.74 12.70
N PRO A 251 9.41 -14.95 13.77
CA PRO A 251 10.45 -13.93 13.74
C PRO A 251 11.87 -14.47 13.55
N ALA A 252 12.16 -15.68 14.06
CA ALA A 252 13.50 -16.26 13.94
C ALA A 252 13.89 -16.55 12.47
N VAL A 253 12.91 -16.81 11.60
CA VAL A 253 13.12 -16.96 10.16
C VAL A 253 13.52 -15.62 9.54
N TRP A 254 12.88 -14.53 9.95
CA TRP A 254 13.23 -13.18 9.51
C TRP A 254 14.62 -12.76 9.99
N ASP A 255 14.97 -13.03 11.25
CA ASP A 255 16.27 -12.65 11.81
C ASP A 255 17.43 -13.29 11.02
N LYS A 256 17.29 -14.57 10.64
CA LYS A 256 18.25 -15.29 9.79
C LYS A 256 18.43 -14.70 8.39
N LEU A 257 17.39 -14.06 7.84
CA LEU A 257 17.43 -13.44 6.52
C LEU A 257 17.86 -11.97 6.57
N SER A 258 17.38 -11.21 7.55
CA SER A 258 17.51 -9.76 7.59
C SER A 258 18.97 -9.30 7.65
N LEU A 259 19.81 -10.01 8.39
CA LEU A 259 21.26 -9.77 8.46
C LEU A 259 21.92 -10.01 7.09
N PHE A 260 21.58 -11.11 6.44
CA PHE A 260 22.06 -11.42 5.10
C PHE A 260 21.63 -10.35 4.09
N LEU A 261 20.37 -9.90 4.14
CA LEU A 261 19.86 -8.89 3.21
C LEU A 261 20.57 -7.54 3.38
N GLN A 262 20.86 -7.13 4.61
CA GLN A 262 21.62 -5.90 4.85
C GLN A 262 22.99 -5.95 4.18
N ASP A 263 23.70 -7.06 4.35
CA ASP A 263 25.01 -7.25 3.72
C ASP A 263 24.90 -7.34 2.19
N PHE A 264 24.04 -8.22 1.70
CA PHE A 264 23.81 -8.46 0.28
C PHE A 264 23.44 -7.19 -0.49
N ILE A 265 22.57 -6.35 0.10
CA ILE A 265 22.08 -5.12 -0.54
C ILE A 265 23.10 -3.99 -0.44
N PHE A 266 23.80 -3.80 0.68
CA PHE A 266 24.60 -2.57 0.87
C PHE A 266 26.12 -2.78 0.75
N HIS A 267 26.64 -4.01 0.77
CA HIS A 267 28.07 -4.27 0.53
C HIS A 267 28.39 -4.66 -0.92
N SER A 268 27.38 -4.73 -1.78
CA SER A 268 27.54 -4.91 -3.23
C SER A 268 28.08 -3.65 -3.91
N ALA A 269 28.85 -3.83 -4.99
CA ALA A 269 29.33 -2.74 -5.83
C ALA A 269 28.24 -2.28 -6.82
N TYR A 270 27.74 -1.06 -6.65
CA TYR A 270 26.78 -0.42 -7.57
C TYR A 270 27.49 0.60 -8.46
N GLU A 271 28.34 0.08 -9.32
CA GLU A 271 29.08 0.88 -10.30
C GLU A 271 28.19 1.24 -11.50
N ARG A 272 28.80 1.91 -12.48
CA ARG A 272 28.13 2.42 -13.67
C ARG A 272 27.26 1.36 -14.36
N LYS A 273 27.76 0.14 -14.54
CA LYS A 273 27.05 -0.94 -15.25
C LYS A 273 25.75 -1.32 -14.54
N GLN A 274 25.80 -1.49 -13.22
CA GLN A 274 24.62 -1.84 -12.41
C GLN A 274 23.59 -0.72 -12.41
N ILE A 275 24.04 0.53 -12.33
CA ILE A 275 23.14 1.70 -12.42
C ILE A 275 22.47 1.76 -13.81
N GLU A 276 23.22 1.54 -14.89
CA GLU A 276 22.67 1.51 -16.26
C GLU A 276 21.63 0.38 -16.42
N GLU A 277 21.87 -0.79 -15.83
CA GLU A 277 20.92 -1.91 -15.84
C GLU A 277 19.61 -1.57 -15.10
N ILE A 278 19.69 -0.93 -13.93
CA ILE A 278 18.51 -0.46 -13.19
C ILE A 278 17.65 0.48 -14.05
N PHE A 279 18.28 1.46 -14.71
CA PHE A 279 17.55 2.41 -15.56
C PHE A 279 17.07 1.77 -16.88
N SER A 280 17.75 0.75 -17.41
CA SER A 280 17.26 -0.02 -18.56
C SER A 280 15.95 -0.75 -18.22
N MET A 281 15.83 -1.27 -16.99
CA MET A 281 14.57 -1.83 -16.52
C MET A 281 13.47 -0.77 -16.43
N LEU A 282 13.77 0.44 -15.95
CA LEU A 282 12.80 1.53 -15.94
C LEU A 282 12.31 1.88 -17.36
N GLU A 283 13.20 1.92 -18.34
CA GLU A 283 12.85 2.13 -19.75
C GLU A 283 11.92 1.01 -20.28
N ASN A 284 12.09 -0.24 -19.83
CA ASN A 284 11.19 -1.34 -20.16
C ASN A 284 9.77 -1.12 -19.61
N ILE A 285 9.66 -0.59 -18.39
CA ILE A 285 8.38 -0.22 -17.77
C ILE A 285 7.71 0.88 -18.60
N HIS A 286 8.46 1.93 -18.96
CA HIS A 286 7.95 3.03 -19.80
C HIS A 286 7.43 2.54 -21.16
N ARG A 287 8.16 1.64 -21.83
CA ARG A 287 7.72 1.06 -23.12
C ARG A 287 6.40 0.30 -23.01
N LYS A 288 6.19 -0.42 -21.91
CA LYS A 288 4.93 -1.13 -21.63
C LYS A 288 3.79 -0.16 -21.34
N ALA A 289 4.06 0.93 -20.59
CA ALA A 289 3.06 1.95 -20.27
C ALA A 289 2.50 2.65 -21.52
N ARG A 290 3.37 2.95 -22.51
CA ARG A 290 2.99 3.58 -23.79
C ARG A 290 2.03 2.77 -24.65
N ARG A 291 1.89 1.46 -24.41
CA ARG A 291 0.93 0.59 -25.13
C ARG A 291 -0.51 0.71 -24.57
N GLY A 292 -0.77 1.69 -23.70
CA GLY A 292 -2.07 1.93 -23.07
C GLY A 292 -3.13 2.50 -24.00
N PHE A 293 -4.40 2.38 -23.59
CA PHE A 293 -5.56 2.92 -24.29
C PHE A 293 -5.54 4.45 -24.34
N SER A 294 -5.86 5.04 -25.49
CA SER A 294 -5.85 6.50 -25.72
C SER A 294 -6.78 7.32 -24.80
N LYS A 295 -7.72 6.67 -24.11
CA LYS A 295 -8.71 7.31 -23.22
C LYS A 295 -8.24 7.43 -21.76
N GLU A 296 -7.05 6.94 -21.43
CA GLU A 296 -6.54 6.95 -20.06
C GLU A 296 -5.06 7.32 -20.00
N LEU A 297 -4.65 7.97 -18.91
CA LEU A 297 -3.26 8.30 -18.63
C LEU A 297 -2.72 7.41 -17.51
N ASP A 298 -1.68 6.63 -17.80
CA ASP A 298 -0.93 5.84 -16.81
C ASP A 298 0.17 6.70 -16.18
N PHE A 299 -0.19 7.56 -15.23
CA PHE A 299 0.77 8.45 -14.55
C PHE A 299 1.73 7.70 -13.60
N LYS A 300 1.44 6.44 -13.28
CA LYS A 300 2.29 5.62 -12.40
C LYS A 300 3.52 5.11 -13.14
N ASN A 301 3.31 4.51 -14.32
CA ASN A 301 4.35 3.83 -15.10
C ASN A 301 4.88 4.65 -16.29
N SER A 302 4.28 5.80 -16.60
CA SER A 302 4.79 6.67 -17.65
C SER A 302 6.04 7.43 -17.19
N PRO A 303 6.90 7.88 -18.14
CA PRO A 303 8.03 8.76 -17.82
C PRO A 303 7.61 9.97 -16.98
N GLY A 304 8.32 10.21 -15.88
CA GLY A 304 8.00 11.23 -14.89
C GLY A 304 7.00 10.80 -13.82
N GLY A 305 6.59 9.53 -13.82
CA GLY A 305 5.56 9.01 -12.93
C GLY A 305 6.07 8.62 -11.54
N ILE A 306 5.18 8.01 -10.75
CA ILE A 306 5.49 7.48 -9.40
C ILE A 306 6.72 6.56 -9.46
N VAL A 307 6.72 5.63 -10.42
CA VAL A 307 7.75 4.59 -10.51
C VAL A 307 9.13 5.20 -10.76
N ASP A 308 9.24 6.34 -11.46
CA ASP A 308 10.51 7.02 -11.69
C ASP A 308 11.12 7.53 -10.39
N ILE A 309 10.30 8.11 -9.52
CA ILE A 309 10.74 8.60 -8.19
C ILE A 309 11.16 7.41 -7.32
N GLU A 310 10.38 6.33 -7.33
CA GLU A 310 10.71 5.11 -6.57
C GLU A 310 12.02 4.47 -7.06
N PHE A 311 12.19 4.32 -8.37
CA PHE A 311 13.41 3.77 -8.95
C PHE A 311 14.62 4.65 -8.66
N LEU A 312 14.50 5.97 -8.79
CA LEU A 312 15.57 6.90 -8.50
C LEU A 312 16.00 6.80 -7.04
N THR A 313 15.04 6.92 -6.12
CA THR A 313 15.30 6.84 -4.68
C THR A 313 15.94 5.50 -4.31
N GLN A 314 15.40 4.38 -4.80
CA GLN A 314 15.97 3.06 -4.57
C GLN A 314 17.37 2.91 -5.17
N ALA A 315 17.64 3.43 -6.36
CA ALA A 315 18.98 3.41 -6.96
C ALA A 315 20.01 4.19 -6.11
N LEU A 316 19.59 5.33 -5.54
CA LEU A 316 20.42 6.11 -4.62
C LEU A 316 20.64 5.38 -3.28
N GLN A 317 19.63 4.68 -2.76
CA GLN A 317 19.79 3.82 -1.58
C GLN A 317 20.78 2.68 -1.83
N LEU A 318 20.71 2.02 -2.98
CA LEU A 318 21.68 0.98 -3.34
C LEU A 318 23.10 1.56 -3.44
N LYS A 319 23.27 2.67 -4.15
CA LYS A 319 24.60 3.26 -4.37
C LYS A 319 25.23 3.82 -3.09
N TYR A 320 24.46 4.51 -2.27
CA TYR A 320 24.98 5.29 -1.14
C TYR A 320 24.65 4.70 0.23
N GLY A 321 23.77 3.70 0.31
CA GLY A 321 23.33 3.10 1.57
C GLY A 321 24.46 2.43 2.35
N ARG A 322 25.54 2.00 1.68
CA ARG A 322 26.76 1.56 2.37
C ARG A 322 27.34 2.65 3.27
N LYS A 323 27.44 3.86 2.72
CA LYS A 323 28.09 5.03 3.34
C LYS A 323 27.16 5.75 4.33
N PHE A 324 25.86 5.79 4.02
CA PHE A 324 24.86 6.52 4.79
C PHE A 324 23.75 5.56 5.22
N GLU A 325 23.76 5.14 6.48
CA GLU A 325 22.81 4.14 6.98
C GLU A 325 21.38 4.69 7.05
N GLU A 326 21.25 5.99 7.30
CA GLU A 326 19.98 6.68 7.46
C GLU A 326 19.09 6.68 6.20
N ILE A 327 19.68 6.42 5.02
CA ILE A 327 18.93 6.25 3.77
C ILE A 327 18.60 4.79 3.45
N ARG A 328 19.11 3.80 4.20
CA ARG A 328 18.89 2.38 3.88
C ARG A 328 17.43 1.95 3.95
N ARG A 329 16.62 2.66 4.75
CA ARG A 329 15.18 2.39 4.94
C ARG A 329 14.38 3.68 4.82
N GLY A 330 13.15 3.55 4.34
CA GLY A 330 12.19 4.64 4.23
C GLY A 330 11.53 4.71 2.86
N THR A 331 10.50 5.52 2.80
CA THR A 331 9.77 5.90 1.58
C THR A 331 10.51 7.02 0.84
N PRO A 332 10.14 7.35 -0.40
CA PRO A 332 10.64 8.57 -1.05
C PRO A 332 10.48 9.82 -0.20
N ILE A 333 9.37 9.96 0.53
CA ILE A 333 9.13 11.11 1.44
C ILE A 333 10.18 11.18 2.56
N ASP A 334 10.59 10.03 3.10
CA ASP A 334 11.54 9.96 4.22
C ASP A 334 12.99 10.18 3.76
N ILE A 335 13.36 9.69 2.57
CA ILE A 335 14.75 9.64 2.15
C ILE A 335 15.19 10.82 1.31
N LEU A 336 14.29 11.48 0.58
CA LEU A 336 14.64 12.64 -0.26
C LEU A 336 15.31 13.78 0.54
N PRO A 337 14.82 14.17 1.73
CA PRO A 337 15.52 15.17 2.57
C PRO A 337 16.93 14.72 2.97
N LYS A 338 17.08 13.45 3.37
CA LYS A 338 18.38 12.88 3.78
C LYS A 338 19.39 12.86 2.62
N LEU A 339 18.92 12.61 1.40
CA LEU A 339 19.75 12.67 0.19
C LEU A 339 20.22 14.11 -0.08
N ALA A 340 19.38 15.11 0.17
CA ALA A 340 19.76 16.52 0.07
C ALA A 340 20.78 16.93 1.13
N ASP A 341 20.58 16.52 2.39
CA ASP A 341 21.51 16.82 3.50
C ASP A 341 22.92 16.28 3.26
N ARG A 342 23.04 15.18 2.48
CA ARG A 342 24.32 14.58 2.07
C ARG A 342 24.88 15.14 0.76
N GLY A 343 24.21 16.11 0.14
CA GLY A 343 24.59 16.68 -1.15
C GLY A 343 24.51 15.70 -2.33
N ILE A 344 23.79 14.59 -2.16
CA ILE A 344 23.59 13.59 -3.24
C ILE A 344 22.58 14.13 -4.26
N LEU A 345 21.57 14.87 -3.78
CA LEU A 345 20.65 15.68 -4.57
C LEU A 345 20.76 17.13 -4.11
N SER A 346 20.39 18.09 -4.97
CA SER A 346 20.16 19.46 -4.48
C SER A 346 18.90 19.49 -3.61
N ALA A 347 18.85 20.44 -2.67
CA ALA A 347 17.65 20.66 -1.86
C ALA A 347 16.41 20.97 -2.72
N ASP A 348 16.58 21.71 -3.83
CA ASP A 348 15.51 21.98 -4.81
C ASP A 348 15.01 20.69 -5.48
N ASP A 349 15.90 19.87 -6.02
CA ASP A 349 15.52 18.63 -6.71
C ASP A 349 14.80 17.67 -5.73
N ALA A 350 15.32 17.53 -4.50
CA ALA A 350 14.71 16.71 -3.47
C ALA A 350 13.32 17.22 -3.05
N GLY A 351 13.16 18.53 -2.89
CA GLY A 351 11.89 19.17 -2.57
C GLY A 351 10.85 18.94 -3.67
N ARG A 352 11.22 19.18 -4.93
CA ARG A 352 10.33 18.98 -6.09
C ARG A 352 9.92 17.52 -6.25
N LEU A 353 10.84 16.57 -6.11
CA LEU A 353 10.51 15.14 -6.14
C LEU A 353 9.54 14.75 -5.00
N ARG A 354 9.73 15.31 -3.80
CA ARG A 354 8.88 15.04 -2.64
C ARG A 354 7.46 15.55 -2.88
N GLU A 355 7.33 16.76 -3.41
CA GLU A 355 6.05 17.37 -3.79
C GLU A 355 5.34 16.54 -4.88
N SER A 356 6.06 16.18 -5.96
CA SER A 356 5.52 15.34 -7.03
C SER A 356 5.03 13.99 -6.49
N TYR A 357 5.84 13.33 -5.65
CA TYR A 357 5.48 12.03 -5.08
C TYR A 357 4.22 12.13 -4.21
N HIS A 358 4.16 13.10 -3.29
CA HIS A 358 2.98 13.34 -2.48
C HIS A 358 1.73 13.58 -3.35
N PHE A 359 1.85 14.45 -4.37
CA PHE A 359 0.75 14.73 -5.30
C PHE A 359 0.27 13.47 -6.04
N TYR A 360 1.19 12.65 -6.53
CA TYR A 360 0.85 11.41 -7.23
C TYR A 360 0.17 10.39 -6.32
N ARG A 361 0.57 10.33 -5.05
CA ARG A 361 -0.05 9.47 -4.04
C ARG A 361 -1.47 9.93 -3.70
N LEU A 362 -1.72 11.23 -3.69
CA LEU A 362 -3.08 11.78 -3.60
C LEU A 362 -3.93 11.43 -4.82
N ILE A 363 -3.38 11.53 -6.04
CA ILE A 363 -4.09 11.10 -7.25
C ILE A 363 -4.49 9.62 -7.16
N GLU A 364 -3.55 8.73 -6.80
CA GLU A 364 -3.82 7.30 -6.62
C GLU A 364 -4.95 7.08 -5.60
N THR A 365 -4.95 7.84 -4.51
CA THR A 365 -5.99 7.79 -3.46
C THR A 365 -7.38 8.11 -4.04
N TYR A 366 -7.54 9.25 -4.70
CA TYR A 366 -8.85 9.67 -5.24
C TYR A 366 -9.31 8.85 -6.44
N LEU A 367 -8.39 8.24 -7.20
CA LEU A 367 -8.76 7.23 -8.19
C LEU A 367 -9.42 6.01 -7.54
N HIS A 368 -8.92 5.59 -6.36
CA HIS A 368 -9.45 4.44 -5.63
C HIS A 368 -10.73 4.75 -4.85
N ILE A 369 -10.78 5.84 -4.07
CA ILE A 369 -11.94 6.13 -3.20
C ILE A 369 -13.05 6.91 -3.93
N GLY A 370 -12.65 7.71 -4.92
CA GLY A 370 -13.51 8.62 -5.67
C GLY A 370 -14.14 7.96 -6.90
N LEU A 371 -13.29 7.33 -7.72
CA LEU A 371 -13.69 6.71 -8.98
C LEU A 371 -13.69 5.18 -8.94
N GLU A 372 -13.33 4.58 -7.81
CA GLU A 372 -13.33 3.12 -7.57
C GLU A 372 -12.54 2.33 -8.60
N ARG A 373 -11.48 2.94 -9.11
CA ARG A 373 -10.66 2.30 -10.14
C ARG A 373 -9.59 1.49 -9.44
N PRO A 374 -9.49 0.17 -9.69
CA PRO A 374 -8.41 -0.64 -9.13
C PRO A 374 -7.06 -0.36 -9.79
N LYS A 375 -7.04 0.28 -10.97
CA LYS A 375 -5.82 0.64 -11.69
C LYS A 375 -5.57 2.14 -11.56
N ALA A 376 -4.33 2.52 -11.24
CA ALA A 376 -3.84 3.90 -11.18
C ALA A 376 -3.76 4.55 -12.58
N ARG A 377 -4.90 4.62 -13.28
CA ARG A 377 -5.05 5.22 -14.61
C ARG A 377 -6.11 6.30 -14.57
N ILE A 378 -5.70 7.51 -14.92
CA ILE A 378 -6.56 8.68 -14.92
C ILE A 378 -7.48 8.61 -16.15
N PRO A 379 -8.80 8.60 -15.99
CA PRO A 379 -9.71 8.72 -17.14
C PRO A 379 -9.60 10.12 -17.75
N LEU A 380 -9.55 10.20 -19.08
CA LEU A 380 -9.54 11.46 -19.81
C LEU A 380 -10.94 11.93 -20.25
N GLN A 381 -11.99 11.27 -19.74
CA GLN A 381 -13.38 11.65 -19.94
C GLN A 381 -13.67 12.92 -19.11
N PRO A 382 -14.24 13.99 -19.69
CA PRO A 382 -14.40 15.28 -19.02
C PRO A 382 -15.04 15.18 -17.63
N GLU A 383 -16.14 14.43 -17.48
CA GLU A 383 -16.90 14.37 -16.23
C GLU A 383 -16.09 13.72 -15.10
N LYS A 384 -15.36 12.64 -15.42
CA LYS A 384 -14.52 11.93 -14.43
C LYS A 384 -13.25 12.70 -14.11
N LEU A 385 -12.72 13.41 -15.10
CA LEU A 385 -11.54 14.24 -14.92
C LEU A 385 -11.85 15.45 -14.04
N ASP A 386 -12.97 16.12 -14.27
CA ASP A 386 -13.45 17.25 -13.44
C ASP A 386 -13.80 16.79 -12.03
N PHE A 387 -14.37 15.59 -11.88
CA PHE A 387 -14.58 15.00 -10.55
C PHE A 387 -13.25 14.83 -9.80
N LEU A 388 -12.26 14.21 -10.45
CA LEU A 388 -10.94 14.00 -9.85
C LEU A 388 -10.23 15.33 -9.54
N ALA A 389 -10.33 16.31 -10.45
CA ALA A 389 -9.77 17.64 -10.27
C ALA A 389 -10.34 18.33 -9.04
N LYS A 390 -11.67 18.38 -8.90
CA LYS A 390 -12.34 18.97 -7.73
C LYS A 390 -11.98 18.26 -6.43
N ALA A 391 -11.87 16.93 -6.46
CA ALA A 391 -11.41 16.16 -5.31
C ALA A 391 -9.96 16.52 -4.92
N LEU A 392 -9.10 16.82 -5.89
CA LEU A 392 -7.74 17.25 -5.66
C LEU A 392 -7.58 18.76 -5.42
N GLY A 393 -8.68 19.52 -5.35
CA GLY A 393 -8.66 20.97 -5.11
C GLY A 393 -8.41 21.83 -6.35
N PHE A 394 -8.53 21.28 -7.55
CA PHE A 394 -8.45 22.03 -8.80
C PHE A 394 -9.83 22.46 -9.29
N GLU A 395 -9.90 23.61 -9.96
CA GLU A 395 -11.15 24.14 -10.52
C GLU A 395 -11.67 23.29 -11.70
N THR A 396 -10.76 22.83 -12.56
CA THR A 396 -11.09 22.09 -13.78
C THR A 396 -10.14 20.92 -14.02
N GLY A 397 -10.61 19.91 -14.77
CA GLY A 397 -9.83 18.80 -15.25
C GLY A 397 -8.62 19.22 -16.09
N GLU A 398 -8.74 20.29 -16.86
CA GLU A 398 -7.66 20.85 -17.66
C GLU A 398 -6.53 21.43 -16.78
N ALA A 399 -6.89 22.22 -15.76
CA ALA A 399 -5.92 22.78 -14.81
C ALA A 399 -5.16 21.68 -14.06
N PHE A 400 -5.88 20.63 -13.65
CA PHE A 400 -5.29 19.43 -13.06
C PHE A 400 -4.30 18.75 -14.01
N LEU A 401 -4.69 18.47 -15.27
CA LEU A 401 -3.81 17.80 -16.24
C LEU A 401 -2.58 18.63 -16.57
N LYS A 402 -2.72 19.95 -16.69
CA LYS A 402 -1.59 20.86 -16.94
C LYS A 402 -0.56 20.76 -15.79
N THR A 403 -1.04 20.80 -14.55
CA THR A 403 -0.20 20.68 -13.36
C THR A 403 0.49 19.31 -13.28
N LEU A 404 -0.27 18.23 -13.51
CA LEU A 404 0.27 16.87 -13.56
C LEU A 404 1.39 16.73 -14.60
N ARG A 405 1.18 17.22 -15.83
CA ARG A 405 2.19 17.16 -16.89
C ARG A 405 3.45 17.95 -16.54
N SER A 406 3.30 19.13 -15.92
CA SER A 406 4.43 19.94 -15.46
C SER A 406 5.26 19.23 -14.38
N GLN A 407 4.59 18.62 -13.40
CA GLN A 407 5.24 17.80 -12.37
C GLN A 407 5.96 16.59 -13.01
N MET A 408 5.33 15.92 -13.98
CA MET A 408 5.96 14.78 -14.68
C MET A 408 7.17 15.20 -15.53
N GLU A 409 7.18 16.40 -16.12
CA GLU A 409 8.38 16.95 -16.78
C GLU A 409 9.49 17.22 -15.76
N THR A 410 9.16 17.85 -14.63
CA THR A 410 10.09 18.09 -13.53
C THR A 410 10.78 16.79 -13.07
N VAL A 411 10.01 15.73 -12.82
CA VAL A 411 10.55 14.43 -12.43
C VAL A 411 11.48 13.86 -13.50
N ARG A 412 11.11 13.96 -14.79
CA ARG A 412 11.96 13.50 -15.91
C ARG A 412 13.28 14.24 -15.99
N GLU A 413 13.26 15.55 -15.80
CA GLU A 413 14.47 16.38 -15.82
C GLU A 413 15.43 15.98 -14.70
N ILE A 414 14.93 15.86 -13.47
CA ILE A 414 15.71 15.48 -12.30
C ILE A 414 16.25 14.04 -12.44
N LEU A 415 15.42 13.12 -12.92
CA LEU A 415 15.82 11.73 -13.19
C LEU A 415 16.96 11.68 -14.20
N ARG A 416 16.84 12.38 -15.34
CA ARG A 416 17.87 12.43 -16.39
C ARG A 416 19.17 13.04 -15.87
N LYS A 417 19.08 14.16 -15.15
CA LYS A 417 20.23 14.83 -14.53
C LYS A 417 20.95 13.89 -13.57
N THR A 418 20.21 13.24 -12.68
CA THR A 418 20.78 12.35 -11.65
C THR A 418 21.35 11.07 -12.28
N LYS A 419 20.65 10.44 -13.24
CA LYS A 419 21.17 9.31 -14.02
C LYS A 419 22.52 9.64 -14.64
N ASN A 420 22.64 10.80 -15.29
CA ASN A 420 23.90 11.24 -15.90
C ASN A 420 25.02 11.44 -14.86
N GLN A 421 24.72 11.97 -13.68
CA GLN A 421 25.70 12.09 -12.59
C GLN A 421 26.12 10.72 -12.06
N LEU A 422 25.19 9.78 -11.91
CA LEU A 422 25.48 8.43 -11.41
C LEU A 422 26.32 7.60 -12.38
N SER A 423 26.16 7.84 -13.70
CA SER A 423 26.89 7.15 -14.77
C SER A 423 28.24 7.78 -15.13
N ARG A 424 28.55 8.99 -14.64
CA ARG A 424 29.90 9.56 -14.75
C ARG A 424 30.85 8.81 -13.80
N ARG A 425 32.06 8.49 -14.28
CA ARG A 425 33.10 7.85 -13.46
C ARG A 425 33.29 8.65 -12.18
N GLY A 426 33.43 7.96 -11.05
CA GLY A 426 33.73 8.57 -9.77
C GLY A 426 34.89 9.57 -9.90
N LEU A 427 34.71 10.73 -9.27
CA LEU A 427 35.83 11.56 -8.84
C LEU A 427 36.62 10.81 -7.77
#